data_AF-Q0T6K2-F1
#
_entry.id   AF-Q0T6K2-F1
#
_cell.length_a   1.000
_cell.length_b   1.000
_cell.length_c   1.000
_cell.angle_alpha   90.00
_cell.angle_beta   90.00
_cell.angle_gamma   90.00
#
_symmetry.space_group_name_H-M   'P 1'
#
loop_
_entity.id
_entity.type
_entity.pdbx_description
1 polymer ?
#
loop_
_entity_poly.entity_id
_entity_poly.type
_entity_poly.pdbx_seq_one_letter_code
_entity_poly.pdbx_strand_id
1 'polypeptide(L)'
;MSLVPGKDWNNQQNIYHRWLKGETKAQREKIQKLIPAVLAILPRELRHRLCIFDTLERRALLAAQEALSTAIDAHDDAVQAVYRKAHFSGGGSPGDSVVVH
;
A
#
# COMPACT_ATOMS: atom_id res chain seq x y z
N MET A 1 -14.85 -28.98 18.77
CA MET A 1 -16.19 -28.67 18.23
C MET A 1 -16.39 -29.51 16.99
N SER A 2 -17.38 -30.41 16.98
CA SER A 2 -17.68 -31.25 15.81
C SER A 2 -18.52 -30.43 14.83
N LEU A 3 -18.06 -30.31 13.58
CA LEU A 3 -18.68 -29.44 12.57
C LEU A 3 -19.78 -30.18 11.81
N VAL A 4 -20.97 -29.59 11.76
CA VAL A 4 -22.19 -30.18 11.16
C VAL A 4 -22.03 -30.25 9.62
N PRO A 5 -22.31 -31.40 8.97
CA PRO A 5 -22.26 -31.51 7.52
C PRO A 5 -23.32 -30.62 6.86
N GLY A 6 -22.89 -29.72 5.97
CA GLY A 6 -23.76 -28.77 5.28
C GLY A 6 -22.97 -27.84 4.35
N LYS A 7 -23.64 -26.86 3.73
CA LYS A 7 -23.03 -25.86 2.84
C LYS A 7 -21.87 -25.10 3.51
N ASP A 8 -21.94 -24.97 4.83
CA ASP A 8 -20.92 -24.33 5.66
C ASP A 8 -19.69 -25.20 5.89
N TRP A 9 -19.82 -26.53 5.85
CA TRP A 9 -18.69 -27.46 6.02
C TRP A 9 -17.67 -27.31 4.91
N ASN A 10 -18.12 -27.21 3.65
CA ASN A 10 -17.23 -27.02 2.51
C ASN A 10 -16.53 -25.65 2.57
N ASN A 11 -17.23 -24.61 3.03
CA ASN A 11 -16.63 -23.29 3.22
C ASN A 11 -15.59 -23.29 4.34
N GLN A 12 -15.89 -23.89 5.49
CA GLN A 12 -14.93 -24.03 6.60
C GLN A 12 -13.70 -24.84 6.18
N GLN A 13 -13.90 -25.95 5.46
CA GLN A 13 -12.81 -26.76 4.94
C GLN A 13 -11.91 -25.96 3.98
N ASN A 14 -12.50 -25.25 3.00
CA ASN A 14 -11.72 -24.45 2.06
C ASN A 14 -10.97 -23.31 2.76
N ILE A 15 -11.61 -22.61 3.71
CA ILE A 15 -10.98 -21.50 4.43
C ILE A 15 -9.82 -22.01 5.30
N TYR A 16 -10.07 -22.92 6.24
CA TYR A 16 -9.08 -23.33 7.23
C TYR A 16 -7.98 -24.25 6.67
N HIS A 17 -8.33 -25.17 5.77
CA HIS A 17 -7.39 -26.19 5.31
C HIS A 17 -6.78 -25.90 3.94
N ARG A 18 -7.43 -25.10 3.08
CA ARG A 18 -6.90 -24.82 1.72
C ARG A 18 -6.38 -23.40 1.54
N TRP A 19 -6.97 -22.38 2.17
CA TRP A 19 -6.62 -20.99 1.84
C TRP A 19 -5.82 -20.29 2.93
N LEU A 20 -6.07 -20.60 4.20
CA LEU A 20 -5.47 -19.88 5.34
C LEU A 20 -3.94 -19.94 5.37
N LYS A 21 -3.34 -21.02 4.86
CA LYS A 21 -1.87 -21.16 4.78
C LYS A 21 -1.22 -20.14 3.83
N GLY A 22 -1.96 -19.61 2.84
CA GLY A 22 -1.49 -18.52 1.99
C GLY A 22 -0.26 -18.81 1.11
N GLU A 23 0.04 -20.08 0.84
CA GLU A 23 1.24 -20.52 0.09
C GLU A 23 1.25 -19.98 -1.35
N THR A 24 0.07 -19.88 -1.99
CA THR A 24 -0.12 -19.39 -3.36
C THR A 24 -0.79 -18.02 -3.40
N LYS A 25 -0.54 -17.25 -4.48
CA LYS A 25 -1.15 -15.92 -4.70
C LYS A 25 -2.68 -15.98 -4.72
N ALA A 26 -3.25 -16.99 -5.37
CA ALA A 26 -4.70 -17.19 -5.42
C ALA A 26 -5.33 -17.49 -4.04
N GLN A 27 -4.63 -18.22 -3.17
CA GLN A 27 -5.07 -18.45 -1.79
C GLN A 27 -5.06 -17.13 -0.99
N ARG A 28 -4.01 -16.32 -1.13
CA ARG A 28 -3.90 -15.01 -0.48
C ARG A 28 -5.01 -14.06 -0.92
N GLU A 29 -5.30 -13.99 -2.21
CA GLU A 29 -6.39 -13.17 -2.76
C GLU A 29 -7.78 -13.62 -2.24
N LYS A 30 -8.00 -14.93 -2.10
CA LYS A 30 -9.24 -15.44 -1.52
C LYS A 30 -9.39 -15.07 -0.05
N ILE A 31 -8.34 -15.18 0.74
CA ILE A 31 -8.35 -14.73 2.14
C ILE A 31 -8.55 -13.22 2.23
N GLN A 32 -7.87 -12.42 1.40
CA GLN A 32 -8.04 -10.96 1.37
C GLN A 32 -9.48 -10.54 1.11
N LYS A 33 -10.19 -11.21 0.19
CA LYS A 33 -11.61 -10.94 -0.08
C LYS A 33 -12.52 -11.27 1.10
N LEU A 34 -12.09 -12.14 2.02
CA LEU A 34 -12.85 -12.54 3.21
C LEU A 34 -12.58 -11.63 4.42
N ILE A 35 -11.46 -10.88 4.44
CA ILE A 35 -11.08 -9.99 5.56
C ILE A 35 -12.22 -9.03 5.95
N PRO A 36 -12.89 -8.32 5.03
CA PRO A 36 -13.95 -7.38 5.42
C PRO A 36 -15.12 -8.06 6.13
N ALA A 37 -15.54 -9.23 5.64
CA ALA A 37 -16.62 -10.01 6.25
C ALA A 37 -16.21 -10.55 7.62
N VAL A 38 -14.97 -11.01 7.76
CA VAL A 38 -14.41 -11.48 9.04
C VAL A 38 -14.36 -10.35 10.07
N LEU A 39 -13.91 -9.15 9.69
CA LEU A 39 -13.87 -7.98 10.58
C LEU A 39 -15.27 -7.48 10.96
N ALA A 40 -16.26 -7.61 10.08
CA ALA A 40 -17.64 -7.22 10.39
C ALA A 40 -18.27 -8.09 11.49
N ILE A 41 -17.95 -9.39 11.51
CA ILE A 41 -18.50 -10.35 12.49
C ILE A 41 -17.64 -10.52 13.75
N LEU A 42 -16.39 -10.06 13.73
CA LEU A 42 -15.45 -10.31 14.82
C LEU A 42 -15.85 -9.52 16.09
N PRO A 43 -15.84 -10.15 17.28
CA PRO A 43 -16.00 -9.46 18.55
C PRO A 43 -14.98 -8.32 18.73
N ARG A 44 -15.39 -7.24 19.41
CA ARG A 44 -14.60 -6.01 19.54
C ARG A 44 -13.23 -6.25 20.18
N GLU A 45 -13.11 -7.14 21.17
CA GLU A 45 -11.82 -7.46 21.80
C GLU A 45 -10.84 -8.12 20.80
N LEU A 46 -11.34 -8.98 19.92
CA LEU A 46 -10.52 -9.65 18.91
C LEU A 46 -10.18 -8.72 17.74
N ARG A 47 -11.07 -7.78 17.39
CA ARG A 47 -10.79 -6.76 16.36
C ARG A 47 -9.60 -5.92 16.74
N HIS A 48 -9.54 -5.43 17.98
CA HIS A 48 -8.40 -4.64 18.44
C HIS A 48 -7.10 -5.44 18.38
N ARG A 49 -7.10 -6.71 18.81
CA ARG A 49 -5.90 -7.56 18.74
C ARG A 49 -5.43 -7.79 17.30
N LEU A 50 -6.33 -8.04 16.35
CA LEU A 50 -5.98 -8.15 14.94
C LEU A 50 -5.53 -6.80 14.35
N CYS A 51 -6.17 -5.72 14.81
CA CYS A 51 -5.91 -4.37 14.32
C CYS A 51 -4.52 -3.87 14.68
N ILE A 52 -4.00 -4.29 15.84
CA ILE A 52 -2.66 -3.95 16.32
C ILE A 52 -1.55 -4.59 15.47
N PHE A 53 -1.78 -5.75 14.83
CA PHE A 53 -0.69 -6.50 14.20
C PHE A 53 -0.46 -6.22 12.71
N ASP A 54 -1.48 -6.02 11.88
CA ASP A 54 -1.33 -5.65 10.47
C ASP A 54 -2.72 -5.46 9.80
N THR A 55 -3.40 -4.34 10.06
CA THR A 55 -4.66 -4.09 9.34
C THR A 55 -4.43 -3.82 7.87
N LEU A 56 -5.39 -4.28 7.06
CA LEU A 56 -5.53 -3.83 5.68
C LEU A 56 -5.68 -2.31 5.62
N GLU A 57 -6.39 -1.69 6.58
CA GLU A 57 -6.48 -0.24 6.67
C GLU A 57 -5.10 0.42 6.87
N ARG A 58 -4.24 -0.11 7.75
CA ARG A 58 -2.90 0.42 7.98
C ARG A 58 -2.00 0.23 6.76
N ARG A 59 -2.09 -0.90 6.05
CA ARG A 59 -1.37 -1.11 4.79
C ARG A 59 -1.85 -0.18 3.68
N ALA A 60 -3.16 0.06 3.57
CA ALA A 60 -3.72 1.01 2.61
C ALA A 60 -3.29 2.45 2.93
N LEU A 61 -3.28 2.83 4.22
CA LEU A 61 -2.79 4.14 4.69
C LEU A 61 -1.31 4.34 4.38
N LEU A 62 -0.45 3.34 4.64
CA LEU A 62 0.97 3.42 4.33
C LEU A 62 1.22 3.52 2.82
N ALA A 63 0.51 2.73 2.01
CA ALA A 63 0.61 2.81 0.55
C ALA A 63 0.15 4.17 0.01
N ALA A 64 -0.92 4.74 0.58
CA ALA A 64 -1.38 6.09 0.22
C ALA A 64 -0.36 7.17 0.61
N GLN A 65 0.28 7.03 1.78
CA GLN A 65 1.33 7.94 2.24
C GLN A 65 2.57 7.89 1.34
N GLU A 66 2.98 6.70 0.92
CA GLU A 66 4.11 6.51 0.01
C GLU A 66 3.83 7.11 -1.37
N ALA A 67 2.66 6.84 -1.94
CA ALA A 67 2.24 7.43 -3.21
C ALA A 67 2.17 8.96 -3.15
N LEU A 68 1.72 9.53 -2.03
CA LEU A 68 1.70 10.97 -1.81
C LEU A 68 3.12 11.55 -1.77
N SER A 69 4.06 10.89 -1.08
CA SER A 69 5.46 11.33 -1.05
C SER A 69 6.07 11.35 -2.44
N THR A 70 5.88 10.30 -3.23
CA THR A 70 6.36 10.25 -4.63
C THR A 70 5.78 11.37 -5.48
N ALA A 71 4.51 11.73 -5.28
CA ALA A 71 3.88 12.83 -6.01
C ALA A 71 4.48 14.19 -5.63
N ILE A 72 4.86 14.38 -4.37
CA ILE A 72 5.55 15.59 -3.90
C ILE A 72 6.95 15.68 -4.52
N ASP A 73 7.72 14.60 -4.49
CA ASP A 73 9.06 14.58 -5.08
C ASP A 73 9.01 14.90 -6.59
N ALA A 74 8.05 14.32 -7.31
CA ALA A 74 7.85 14.60 -8.73
C ALA A 74 7.42 16.07 -9.01
N HIS A 75 6.66 16.67 -8.09
CA HIS A 75 6.30 18.08 -8.18
C HIS A 75 7.53 18.97 -8.01
N ASP A 76 8.36 18.69 -7.02
CA ASP A 76 9.57 19.46 -6.73
C ASP A 76 10.57 19.37 -7.90
N ASP A 77 10.75 18.18 -8.47
CA ASP A 77 11.57 17.97 -9.66
C ASP A 77 11.07 18.79 -10.86
N ALA A 78 9.76 18.85 -11.06
CA ALA A 78 9.15 19.64 -12.13
C ALA A 78 9.35 21.15 -11.91
N VAL A 79 9.18 21.63 -10.68
CA VAL A 79 9.42 23.03 -10.31
C VAL A 79 10.89 23.41 -10.55
N GLN A 80 11.83 22.57 -10.11
CA GLN A 80 13.25 22.80 -10.37
C GLN A 80 13.60 22.79 -11.85
N ALA A 81 12.97 21.93 -12.65
CA ALA A 81 13.18 21.89 -14.09
C ALA A 81 12.67 23.17 -14.77
N VAL A 82 11.50 23.68 -14.36
CA VAL A 82 10.95 24.95 -14.85
C VAL A 82 11.86 26.12 -14.46
N TYR A 83 12.31 26.17 -13.21
CA TYR A 83 13.24 27.18 -12.73
C TYR A 83 14.56 27.15 -13.52
N ARG A 84 15.18 25.97 -13.67
CA ARG A 84 16.39 25.81 -14.49
C ARG A 84 16.15 26.25 -15.93
N LYS A 85 15.03 25.87 -16.55
CA LYS A 85 14.71 26.31 -17.90
C LYS A 85 14.65 27.85 -17.96
N ALA A 86 13.89 28.49 -17.07
CA ALA A 86 13.77 29.94 -17.05
C ALA A 86 15.11 30.68 -16.84
N HIS A 87 15.98 30.15 -15.97
CA HIS A 87 17.25 30.80 -15.62
C HIS A 87 18.42 30.46 -16.56
N PHE A 88 18.39 29.34 -17.26
CA PHE A 88 19.47 28.91 -18.17
C PHE A 88 19.10 28.99 -19.66
N SER A 89 17.84 29.18 -20.05
CA SER A 89 17.44 29.31 -21.47
C SER A 89 17.43 30.75 -22.00
N GLY A 90 17.82 31.75 -21.19
CA GLY A 90 17.86 33.17 -21.59
C GLY A 90 19.27 33.74 -21.82
N GLY A 91 20.34 33.00 -21.55
CA GLY A 91 21.71 33.52 -21.55
C GLY A 91 22.58 32.95 -22.66
N GLY A 92 22.40 33.42 -23.90
CA GLY A 92 23.45 33.32 -24.89
C GLY A 92 24.56 34.33 -24.59
N SER A 93 25.74 33.87 -24.17
CA SER A 93 27.06 34.26 -24.70
C SER A 93 28.17 33.68 -23.80
N PRO A 94 29.17 32.96 -24.33
CA PRO A 94 30.31 32.47 -23.55
C PRO A 94 31.32 33.61 -23.39
N GLY A 95 31.26 34.31 -22.26
CA GLY A 95 32.22 35.37 -21.97
C GLY A 95 31.95 36.01 -20.62
N ASP A 96 32.32 35.34 -19.54
CA ASP A 96 33.15 36.01 -18.53
C ASP A 96 33.80 35.00 -17.59
N SER A 97 35.13 34.97 -17.66
CA SER A 97 36.00 34.25 -16.75
C SER A 97 36.06 35.02 -15.43
N VAL A 98 35.41 34.53 -14.38
CA VAL A 98 35.59 35.08 -13.04
C VAL A 98 36.69 34.28 -12.33
N VAL A 99 37.90 34.85 -12.38
CA VAL A 99 39.02 34.47 -11.52
C VAL A 99 38.68 34.89 -10.09
N VAL A 100 38.69 33.93 -9.16
CA VAL A 100 38.69 34.20 -7.71
C VAL A 100 40.14 34.27 -7.24
N HIS A 101 40.52 35.43 -6.71
CA HIS A 101 41.78 35.67 -5.98
C HIS A 101 41.76 35.01 -4.60
#